data_AF-A0A151AS32-F1
#
_entry.id   AF-A0A151AS32-F1
#
_cell.length_a   1.000
_cell.length_b   1.000
_cell.length_c   1.000
_cell.angle_alpha   90.00
_cell.angle_beta   90.00
_cell.angle_gamma   90.00
#
_symmetry.space_group_name_H-M   'P 1'
#
loop_
_entity.id
_entity.type
_entity.pdbx_description
1 polymer ?
#
loop_
_entity_poly.entity_id
_entity_poly.type
_entity_poly.pdbx_seq_one_letter_code
_entity_poly.pdbx_strand_id
1 'polypeptide(L)'
;MPKKVYAIKEGFDFEKNEKIENKIVDTWSECLKYVKGVKGAKYKSFEDINSAEQYLREGSKLLKKSEDTYPKDCLHIYVDGSYNMSTEKYSYGLVAVRKDVVEYIESGSSKDTSKKNIRQIAGELEAAIKGVEYALNIGEKKVVIFHDYEGISHHATGFWERKEESSVQYYNKMNELMNLGIEVIFVKVDSHTGDLFNELVDEKCKEKAEIQSDRVIEKWLRKNTLKVSSKYIKDEILKIAPNSGNNIIVVNEIDNSFKENSEDIFKHIKELYIKDSNKSKNLIRNLKEEEKEKFILYLLENV
;
A
#
# COMPACT_ATOMS: atom_id res chain seq x y z
N MET A 1 -35.85 2.90 21.55
CA MET A 1 -34.66 2.76 20.69
C MET A 1 -34.30 4.14 20.17
N PRO A 2 -33.02 4.54 20.16
CA PRO A 2 -32.62 5.81 19.55
C PRO A 2 -33.04 5.82 18.06
N LYS A 3 -33.56 6.96 17.59
CA LYS A 3 -34.01 7.13 16.20
C LYS A 3 -32.76 7.14 15.31
N LYS A 4 -32.55 6.09 14.53
CA LYS A 4 -31.43 6.01 13.57
C LYS A 4 -31.73 6.87 12.34
N VAL A 5 -30.68 7.42 11.74
CA VAL A 5 -30.69 8.02 10.41
C VAL A 5 -29.92 7.13 9.43
N TYR A 6 -30.20 7.24 8.14
CA TYR A 6 -29.58 6.43 7.10
C TYR A 6 -28.97 7.34 6.05
N ALA A 7 -27.66 7.24 5.86
CA ALA A 7 -26.95 7.97 4.83
C ALA A 7 -26.73 7.09 3.60
N ILE A 8 -27.13 7.57 2.43
CA ILE A 8 -27.00 6.95 1.12
C ILE A 8 -25.96 7.75 0.35
N LYS A 9 -24.77 7.18 0.23
CA LYS A 9 -23.67 7.76 -0.53
C LYS A 9 -23.87 7.56 -2.03
N GLU A 10 -24.25 6.35 -2.42
CA GLU A 10 -24.59 5.99 -3.81
C GLU A 10 -25.82 5.09 -3.82
N GLY A 11 -26.80 5.43 -4.66
CA GLY A 11 -28.03 4.66 -4.87
C GLY A 11 -28.67 5.03 -6.20
N PHE A 12 -29.83 4.46 -6.47
CA PHE A 12 -30.60 4.75 -7.67
C PHE A 12 -32.09 4.75 -7.34
N ASP A 13 -32.79 5.80 -7.77
CA ASP A 13 -34.24 5.88 -7.71
C ASP A 13 -34.81 5.36 -9.03
N PHE A 14 -35.35 4.15 -8.99
CA PHE A 14 -35.94 3.49 -10.16
C PHE A 14 -37.26 4.13 -10.62
N GLU A 15 -37.98 4.83 -9.73
CA GLU A 15 -39.25 5.48 -10.09
C GLU A 15 -38.99 6.73 -10.93
N LYS A 16 -37.93 7.47 -10.58
CA LYS A 16 -37.53 8.71 -11.27
C LYS A 16 -36.42 8.52 -12.31
N ASN A 17 -35.85 7.33 -12.36
CA ASN A 17 -34.71 7.00 -13.22
C ASN A 17 -33.51 7.94 -13.00
N GLU A 18 -33.17 8.20 -11.74
CA GLU A 18 -32.09 9.11 -11.35
C GLU A 18 -31.10 8.47 -10.35
N LYS A 19 -29.83 8.89 -10.43
CA LYS A 19 -28.81 8.49 -9.46
C LYS A 19 -29.02 9.28 -8.16
N ILE A 20 -28.96 8.58 -7.03
CA ILE A 20 -28.99 9.21 -5.70
C ILE A 20 -27.57 9.27 -5.16
N GLU A 21 -27.13 10.48 -4.81
CA GLU A 21 -25.82 10.72 -4.20
C GLU A 21 -25.97 11.61 -2.96
N ASN A 22 -25.24 11.26 -1.91
CA ASN A 22 -25.16 12.04 -0.67
C ASN A 22 -26.52 12.43 -0.06
N LYS A 23 -27.42 11.46 0.10
CA LYS A 23 -28.76 11.67 0.68
C LYS A 23 -28.88 11.08 2.08
N ILE A 24 -29.45 11.81 3.03
CA ILE A 24 -29.82 11.29 4.35
C ILE A 24 -31.34 11.10 4.40
N VAL A 25 -31.78 9.97 4.96
CA VAL A 25 -33.19 9.67 5.19
C VAL A 25 -33.40 9.16 6.62
N ASP A 26 -34.59 9.42 7.15
CA ASP A 26 -34.93 9.15 8.55
C ASP A 26 -35.43 7.72 8.80
N THR A 27 -35.71 6.96 7.74
CA THR A 27 -36.32 5.63 7.86
C THR A 27 -35.63 4.61 6.97
N TRP A 28 -35.57 3.37 7.47
CA TRP A 28 -35.09 2.25 6.68
C TRP A 28 -35.92 2.02 5.42
N SER A 29 -37.25 2.19 5.51
CA SER A 29 -38.15 1.98 4.39
C SER A 29 -37.85 2.94 3.24
N GLU A 30 -37.52 4.19 3.54
CA GLU A 30 -37.09 5.16 2.52
C GLU A 30 -35.70 4.82 1.98
N CYS A 31 -34.75 4.48 2.84
CA CYS A 31 -33.40 4.08 2.42
C CYS A 31 -33.44 2.90 1.44
N LEU A 32 -34.25 1.90 1.75
CA LEU A 32 -34.40 0.68 0.98
C LEU A 32 -34.82 0.95 -0.48
N LYS A 33 -35.62 2.00 -0.73
CA LYS A 33 -36.06 2.38 -2.09
C LYS A 33 -34.89 2.66 -3.02
N TYR A 34 -33.82 3.23 -2.49
CA TYR A 34 -32.69 3.71 -3.28
C TYR A 34 -31.52 2.73 -3.36
N VAL A 35 -31.51 1.69 -2.52
CA VAL A 35 -30.35 0.78 -2.39
C VAL A 35 -30.67 -0.68 -2.74
N LYS A 36 -31.94 -1.08 -2.63
CA LYS A 36 -32.35 -2.47 -2.90
C LYS A 36 -32.27 -2.75 -4.40
N GLY A 37 -31.49 -3.77 -4.77
CA GLY A 37 -31.33 -4.18 -6.17
C GLY A 37 -30.39 -3.27 -6.98
N VAL A 38 -29.79 -2.25 -6.37
CA VAL A 38 -28.83 -1.35 -7.01
C VAL A 38 -27.43 -1.92 -6.84
N LYS A 39 -26.81 -2.33 -7.95
CA LYS A 39 -25.44 -2.85 -7.96
C LYS A 39 -24.46 -1.74 -7.54
N GLY A 40 -23.72 -1.97 -6.46
CA GLY A 40 -22.74 -1.00 -5.94
C GLY A 40 -23.33 0.09 -5.03
N ALA A 41 -24.58 -0.04 -4.57
CA ALA A 41 -25.14 0.92 -3.62
C ALA A 41 -24.32 1.00 -2.33
N LYS A 42 -24.09 2.23 -1.86
CA LYS A 42 -23.28 2.56 -0.68
C LYS A 42 -24.15 3.31 0.31
N TYR A 43 -24.40 2.70 1.47
CA TYR A 43 -25.21 3.32 2.52
C TYR A 43 -24.83 2.80 3.91
N LYS A 44 -25.15 3.57 4.95
CA LYS A 44 -24.91 3.18 6.35
C LYS A 44 -25.92 3.86 7.29
N SER A 45 -26.27 3.19 8.39
CA SER A 45 -27.11 3.79 9.45
C SER A 45 -26.26 4.37 10.58
N PHE A 46 -26.69 5.49 11.14
CA PHE A 46 -26.03 6.20 12.24
C PHE A 46 -27.03 6.52 13.35
N GLU A 47 -26.53 6.66 14.57
CA GLU A 47 -27.35 7.07 15.72
C GLU A 47 -27.56 8.59 15.78
N ASP A 48 -26.73 9.35 15.06
CA ASP A 48 -26.77 10.80 14.99
C ASP A 48 -26.56 11.31 13.56
N ILE A 49 -27.10 12.51 13.28
CA ILE A 49 -27.04 13.13 11.95
C ILE A 49 -25.64 13.64 11.60
N ASN A 50 -24.81 14.03 12.57
CA ASN A 50 -23.48 14.55 12.32
C ASN A 50 -22.56 13.46 11.77
N SER A 51 -22.61 12.25 12.33
CA SER A 51 -21.88 11.08 11.82
C SER A 51 -22.36 10.67 10.42
N ALA A 52 -23.66 10.81 10.15
CA ALA A 52 -24.23 10.57 8.82
C ALA A 52 -23.73 11.60 7.80
N GLU A 53 -23.74 12.89 8.15
CA GLU A 53 -23.18 13.96 7.33
C GLU A 53 -21.68 13.77 7.09
N GLN A 54 -20.92 13.36 8.11
CA GLN A 54 -19.48 13.10 7.99
C GLN A 54 -19.23 11.95 7.00
N TYR A 55 -19.98 10.85 7.08
CA TYR A 55 -19.90 9.75 6.12
C TYR A 55 -20.19 10.21 4.67
N LEU A 56 -21.17 11.10 4.50
CA LEU A 56 -21.47 11.67 3.20
C LEU A 56 -20.44 12.68 2.72
N ARG A 57 -19.80 13.44 3.61
CA ARG A 57 -18.73 14.37 3.23
C ARG A 57 -17.43 13.65 2.89
N GLU A 58 -17.07 12.64 3.67
CA GLU A 58 -15.79 11.93 3.52
C GLU A 58 -15.79 10.98 2.32
N GLY A 59 -16.96 10.49 1.90
CA GLY A 59 -17.10 9.55 0.80
C GLY A 59 -16.27 8.28 0.98
N SER A 60 -16.27 7.39 -0.02
CA SER A 60 -15.15 6.47 -0.11
C SER A 60 -13.94 7.32 -0.49
N LYS A 61 -12.98 7.53 0.41
CA LYS A 61 -11.63 8.06 0.11
C LYS A 61 -10.82 7.12 -0.83
N LEU A 62 -11.51 6.35 -1.66
CA LEU A 62 -10.97 5.44 -2.64
C LEU A 62 -11.03 6.17 -3.97
N LEU A 63 -9.87 6.67 -4.39
CA LEU A 63 -9.67 7.24 -5.71
C LEU A 63 -9.49 6.11 -6.71
N LYS A 64 -9.81 6.30 -7.98
CA LYS A 64 -9.47 5.37 -9.05
C LYS A 64 -8.32 5.95 -9.87
N LYS A 65 -7.30 5.13 -10.13
CA LYS A 65 -6.08 5.58 -10.82
C LYS A 65 -6.32 6.23 -12.19
N SER A 66 -7.29 5.73 -12.95
CA SER A 66 -7.62 6.18 -14.30
C SER A 66 -8.57 7.39 -14.37
N GLU A 67 -9.31 7.67 -13.30
CA GLU A 67 -10.39 8.68 -13.29
C GLU A 67 -10.04 9.88 -12.40
N ASP A 68 -9.36 9.65 -11.27
CA ASP A 68 -9.19 10.63 -10.21
C ASP A 68 -7.79 11.22 -10.14
N THR A 69 -7.69 12.41 -9.54
CA THR A 69 -6.41 13.07 -9.25
C THR A 69 -5.91 12.67 -7.86
N TYR A 70 -4.63 12.32 -7.77
CA TYR A 70 -3.93 12.00 -6.54
C TYR A 70 -2.52 12.58 -6.57
N PRO A 71 -1.89 12.86 -5.41
CA PRO A 71 -0.55 13.44 -5.34
C PRO A 71 0.47 12.58 -6.09
N LYS A 72 1.29 13.20 -6.94
CA LYS A 72 2.33 12.51 -7.75
C LYS A 72 3.74 12.75 -7.20
N ASP A 73 3.87 13.73 -6.33
CA ASP A 73 5.10 14.26 -5.72
C ASP A 73 5.32 13.70 -4.30
N CYS A 74 4.82 12.50 -4.01
CA CYS A 74 5.05 11.79 -2.76
C CYS A 74 5.39 10.31 -3.03
N LEU A 75 5.66 9.56 -1.97
CA LEU A 75 5.87 8.13 -2.08
C LEU A 75 4.58 7.42 -2.54
N HIS A 76 4.71 6.60 -3.58
CA HIS A 76 3.66 5.71 -4.07
C HIS A 76 4.01 4.28 -3.68
N ILE A 77 3.10 3.56 -3.04
CA ILE A 77 3.31 2.16 -2.65
C ILE A 77 2.26 1.31 -3.33
N TYR A 78 2.68 0.36 -4.15
CA TYR A 78 1.83 -0.66 -4.73
C TYR A 78 1.84 -1.86 -3.82
N VAL A 79 0.67 -2.36 -3.47
CA VAL A 79 0.50 -3.50 -2.56
C VAL A 79 -0.36 -4.56 -3.21
N ASP A 80 -0.02 -5.83 -2.96
CA ASP A 80 -0.79 -6.97 -3.41
C ASP A 80 -0.58 -8.18 -2.50
N GLY A 81 -1.44 -9.18 -2.66
CA GLY A 81 -1.34 -10.48 -2.00
C GLY A 81 -1.62 -11.63 -2.96
N SER A 82 -1.15 -12.82 -2.62
CA SER A 82 -1.53 -14.03 -3.35
C SER A 82 -1.74 -15.18 -2.39
N TYR A 83 -2.59 -16.14 -2.77
CA TYR A 83 -2.85 -17.33 -1.97
C TYR A 83 -2.71 -18.60 -2.81
N ASN A 84 -1.83 -19.50 -2.36
CA ASN A 84 -1.67 -20.80 -2.97
C ASN A 84 -2.53 -21.84 -2.23
N MET A 85 -3.62 -22.27 -2.88
CA MET A 85 -4.54 -23.27 -2.31
C MET A 85 -3.88 -24.63 -2.04
N SER A 86 -2.86 -25.01 -2.82
CA SER A 86 -2.22 -26.33 -2.69
C SER A 86 -1.31 -26.41 -1.47
N THR A 87 -0.61 -25.31 -1.14
CA THR A 87 0.31 -25.24 0.00
C THR A 87 -0.30 -24.57 1.23
N GLU A 88 -1.51 -24.02 1.10
CA GLU A 88 -2.18 -23.18 2.09
C GLU A 88 -1.31 -22.00 2.59
N LYS A 89 -0.48 -21.46 1.72
CA LYS A 89 0.36 -20.29 2.02
C LYS A 89 -0.23 -19.06 1.36
N TYR A 90 -0.25 -17.96 2.09
CA TYR A 90 -0.43 -16.64 1.49
C TYR A 90 0.93 -15.95 1.35
N SER A 91 1.02 -15.00 0.44
CA SER A 91 2.11 -14.06 0.32
C SER A 91 1.60 -12.63 0.29
N TYR A 92 2.48 -11.72 0.68
CA TYR A 92 2.29 -10.28 0.58
C TYR A 92 3.44 -9.70 -0.24
N GLY A 93 3.20 -8.57 -0.88
CA GLY A 93 4.20 -7.82 -1.60
C GLY A 93 3.92 -6.33 -1.53
N LEU A 94 4.99 -5.54 -1.51
CA LEU A 94 4.92 -4.11 -1.69
C LEU A 94 6.10 -3.57 -2.51
N VAL A 95 5.82 -2.58 -3.35
CA VAL A 95 6.80 -1.86 -4.17
C VAL A 95 6.61 -0.37 -3.93
N ALA A 96 7.62 0.30 -3.39
CA ALA A 96 7.60 1.75 -3.19
C ALA A 96 8.31 2.46 -4.36
N VAL A 97 7.67 3.47 -4.92
CA VAL A 97 8.06 4.15 -6.15
C VAL A 97 7.95 5.66 -5.95
N ARG A 98 8.92 6.39 -6.50
CA ARG A 98 8.84 7.86 -6.65
C ARG A 98 9.40 8.26 -8.00
N LYS A 99 8.70 9.13 -8.73
CA LYS A 99 9.12 9.61 -10.06
C LYS A 99 9.58 8.44 -10.99
N ASP A 100 8.82 7.35 -11.01
CA ASP A 100 9.09 6.12 -11.77
C ASP A 100 10.39 5.37 -11.42
N VAL A 101 10.98 5.64 -10.25
CA VAL A 101 12.10 4.90 -9.68
C VAL A 101 11.59 4.02 -8.55
N VAL A 102 11.86 2.71 -8.61
CA VAL A 102 11.58 1.81 -7.48
C VAL A 102 12.62 2.06 -6.39
N GLU A 103 12.16 2.61 -5.27
CA GLU A 103 12.99 2.98 -4.12
C GLU A 103 13.04 1.87 -3.06
N TYR A 104 12.04 0.99 -3.04
CA TYR A 104 11.96 -0.13 -2.10
C TYR A 104 11.10 -1.28 -2.65
N ILE A 105 11.44 -2.50 -2.24
CA ILE A 105 10.67 -3.71 -2.55
C ILE A 105 10.74 -4.67 -1.37
N GLU A 106 9.59 -5.20 -0.95
CA GLU A 106 9.50 -6.21 0.10
C GLU A 106 8.43 -7.23 -0.28
N SER A 107 8.70 -8.51 -0.04
CA SER A 107 7.71 -9.57 -0.22
C SER A 107 8.03 -10.74 0.69
N GLY A 108 6.99 -11.40 1.18
CA GLY A 108 7.11 -12.54 2.09
C GLY A 108 5.94 -13.50 1.93
N SER A 109 6.04 -14.65 2.59
CA SER A 109 4.98 -15.65 2.62
C SER A 109 4.86 -16.25 4.00
N SER A 110 3.64 -16.58 4.41
CA SER A 110 3.39 -17.31 5.65
C SER A 110 2.32 -18.38 5.43
N LYS A 111 2.30 -19.39 6.31
CA LYS A 111 1.21 -20.36 6.34
C LYS A 111 -0.02 -19.69 6.94
N ASP A 112 -1.16 -19.88 6.29
CA ASP A 112 -2.39 -19.29 6.76
C ASP A 112 -3.13 -20.19 7.76
N THR A 113 -3.22 -19.77 9.01
CA THR A 113 -4.00 -20.45 10.06
C THR A 113 -5.41 -19.87 10.22
N SER A 114 -5.77 -18.85 9.43
CA SER A 114 -7.06 -18.16 9.50
C SER A 114 -8.18 -18.92 8.78
N LYS A 115 -9.42 -18.44 8.99
CA LYS A 115 -10.62 -18.98 8.32
C LYS A 115 -10.52 -18.80 6.80
N LYS A 116 -11.07 -19.74 6.02
CA LYS A 116 -11.00 -19.77 4.54
C LYS A 116 -11.21 -18.42 3.84
N ASN A 117 -12.19 -17.62 4.29
CA ASN A 117 -12.52 -16.34 3.66
C ASN A 117 -11.44 -15.26 3.88
N ILE A 118 -10.68 -15.34 4.96
CA ILE A 118 -9.60 -14.39 5.28
C ILE A 118 -8.37 -14.71 4.45
N ARG A 119 -8.16 -15.99 4.11
CA ARG A 119 -6.93 -16.45 3.47
C ARG A 119 -6.63 -15.81 2.12
N GLN A 120 -7.68 -15.43 1.40
CA GLN A 120 -7.55 -14.81 0.08
C GLN A 120 -7.12 -13.35 0.18
N ILE A 121 -7.42 -12.66 1.28
CA ILE A 121 -7.15 -11.22 1.46
C ILE A 121 -6.09 -10.93 2.53
N ALA A 122 -5.60 -11.94 3.26
CA ALA A 122 -4.65 -11.77 4.35
C ALA A 122 -3.35 -11.09 3.88
N GLY A 123 -2.83 -11.53 2.73
CA GLY A 123 -1.62 -10.96 2.13
C GLY A 123 -1.78 -9.49 1.74
N GLU A 124 -2.92 -9.14 1.14
CA GLU A 124 -3.24 -7.77 0.74
C GLU A 124 -3.32 -6.82 1.94
N LEU A 125 -3.98 -7.25 3.02
CA LEU A 125 -4.08 -6.48 4.26
C LEU A 125 -2.71 -6.32 4.94
N GLU A 126 -1.91 -7.38 4.98
CA GLU A 126 -0.55 -7.31 5.54
C GLU A 126 0.37 -6.38 4.72
N ALA A 127 0.30 -6.46 3.39
CA ALA A 127 1.07 -5.59 2.49
C ALA A 127 0.75 -4.11 2.72
N ALA A 128 -0.54 -3.76 2.88
CA ALA A 128 -0.96 -2.39 3.17
C ALA A 128 -0.40 -1.87 4.50
N ILE A 129 -0.45 -2.68 5.57
CA ILE A 129 0.14 -2.32 6.88
C ILE A 129 1.65 -2.07 6.72
N LYS A 130 2.37 -3.02 6.10
CA LYS A 130 3.82 -2.91 5.89
C LYS A 130 4.21 -1.71 5.03
N GLY A 131 3.40 -1.36 4.05
CA GLY A 131 3.60 -0.16 3.23
C GLY A 131 3.55 1.12 4.08
N VAL A 132 2.55 1.26 4.96
CA VAL A 132 2.45 2.41 5.87
C VAL A 132 3.60 2.41 6.89
N GLU A 133 3.95 1.25 7.46
CA GLU A 133 5.08 1.11 8.38
C GLU A 133 6.40 1.52 7.73
N TYR A 134 6.63 1.10 6.47
CA TYR A 134 7.79 1.51 5.69
C TYR A 134 7.82 3.03 5.50
N ALA A 135 6.72 3.63 5.06
CA ALA A 135 6.61 5.08 4.85
C ALA A 135 6.90 5.87 6.14
N LEU A 136 6.30 5.47 7.27
CA LEU A 136 6.58 6.06 8.57
C LEU A 136 8.05 5.93 8.98
N ASN A 137 8.65 4.76 8.77
CA ASN A 137 10.03 4.48 9.16
C ASN A 137 11.04 5.33 8.37
N ILE A 138 10.73 5.74 7.14
CA ILE A 138 11.57 6.66 6.36
C ILE A 138 11.18 8.15 6.53
N GLY A 139 10.25 8.44 7.45
CA GLY A 139 9.86 9.80 7.80
C GLY A 139 8.81 10.45 6.90
N GLU A 140 8.14 9.69 6.03
CA GLU A 140 7.08 10.23 5.18
C GLU A 140 5.90 10.74 6.00
N LYS A 141 5.36 11.88 5.58
CA LYS A 141 4.11 12.44 6.13
C LYS A 141 2.90 12.14 5.27
N LYS A 142 3.12 11.63 4.05
CA LYS A 142 2.08 11.34 3.07
C LYS A 142 2.48 10.18 2.20
N VAL A 143 1.54 9.27 1.98
CA VAL A 143 1.74 8.12 1.08
C VAL A 143 0.46 7.85 0.28
N VAL A 144 0.64 7.45 -0.97
CA VAL A 144 -0.44 6.93 -1.81
C VAL A 144 -0.29 5.42 -1.92
N ILE A 145 -1.29 4.67 -1.48
CA ILE A 145 -1.33 3.21 -1.58
C ILE A 145 -2.18 2.82 -2.79
N PHE A 146 -1.55 2.15 -3.75
CA PHE A 146 -2.20 1.53 -4.90
C PHE A 146 -2.52 0.08 -4.60
N HIS A 147 -3.76 -0.31 -4.85
CA HIS A 147 -4.27 -1.66 -4.59
C HIS A 147 -5.43 -1.99 -5.53
N ASP A 148 -5.71 -3.28 -5.75
CA ASP A 148 -6.86 -3.70 -6.57
C ASP A 148 -8.09 -4.09 -5.72
N TYR A 149 -7.88 -4.56 -4.49
CA TYR A 149 -8.96 -4.91 -3.57
C TYR A 149 -9.49 -3.72 -2.78
N GLU A 150 -10.76 -3.34 -3.02
CA GLU A 150 -11.42 -2.19 -2.36
C GLU A 150 -11.47 -2.30 -0.83
N GLY A 151 -11.41 -3.52 -0.30
CA GLY A 151 -11.46 -3.76 1.14
C GLY A 151 -10.27 -3.17 1.91
N ILE A 152 -9.10 -3.02 1.29
CA ILE A 152 -7.95 -2.32 1.89
C ILE A 152 -8.38 -0.91 2.35
N SER A 153 -8.93 -0.11 1.44
CA SER A 153 -9.40 1.25 1.77
C SER A 153 -10.63 1.23 2.67
N HIS A 154 -11.63 0.40 2.36
CA HIS A 154 -12.91 0.43 3.05
C HIS A 154 -12.83 -0.06 4.49
N HIS A 155 -11.98 -1.05 4.78
CA HIS A 155 -11.73 -1.46 6.15
C HIS A 155 -10.94 -0.39 6.89
N ALA A 156 -9.83 0.12 6.33
CA ALA A 156 -8.97 1.12 7.00
C ALA A 156 -9.71 2.42 7.35
N THR A 157 -10.55 2.91 6.43
CA THR A 157 -11.36 4.14 6.62
C THR A 157 -12.60 3.93 7.49
N GLY A 158 -12.93 2.69 7.81
CA GLY A 158 -14.14 2.34 8.54
C GLY A 158 -15.44 2.47 7.73
N PHE A 159 -15.33 2.65 6.42
CA PHE A 159 -16.45 2.74 5.49
C PHE A 159 -17.32 1.48 5.51
N TRP A 160 -16.70 0.29 5.39
CA TRP A 160 -17.40 -0.98 5.56
C TRP A 160 -17.62 -1.32 7.03
N GLU A 161 -18.70 -2.05 7.32
CA GLU A 161 -18.96 -2.57 8.67
C GLU A 161 -17.96 -3.69 9.01
N ARG A 162 -17.29 -3.59 10.17
CA ARG A 162 -16.38 -4.63 10.65
C ARG A 162 -17.18 -5.70 11.38
N LYS A 163 -17.30 -6.89 10.78
CA LYS A 163 -18.01 -8.04 11.38
C LYS A 163 -17.08 -9.15 11.83
N GLU A 164 -15.91 -9.25 11.19
CA GLU A 164 -14.92 -10.29 11.45
C GLU A 164 -13.72 -9.72 12.22
N GLU A 165 -13.10 -10.57 13.04
CA GLU A 165 -11.95 -10.19 13.88
C GLU A 165 -10.77 -9.62 13.06
N SER A 166 -10.45 -10.22 11.90
CA SER A 166 -9.38 -9.73 11.02
C SER A 166 -9.64 -8.31 10.52
N SER A 167 -10.89 -7.99 10.17
CA SER A 167 -11.26 -6.64 9.73
C SER A 167 -11.17 -5.60 10.86
N VAL A 168 -11.42 -6.01 12.10
CA VAL A 168 -11.25 -5.17 13.30
C VAL A 168 -9.77 -4.94 13.58
N GLN A 169 -8.95 -6.00 13.55
CA GLN A 169 -7.51 -5.92 13.77
C GLN A 169 -6.84 -5.02 12.72
N TYR A 170 -7.17 -5.20 11.44
CA TYR A 170 -6.65 -4.38 10.36
C TYR A 170 -7.04 -2.90 10.52
N TYR A 171 -8.32 -2.61 10.81
CA TYR A 171 -8.77 -1.25 11.08
C TYR A 171 -7.99 -0.61 12.22
N ASN A 172 -7.87 -1.30 13.36
CA ASN A 172 -7.16 -0.78 14.52
C ASN A 172 -5.70 -0.49 14.21
N LYS A 173 -5.00 -1.41 13.54
CA LYS A 173 -3.59 -1.24 13.18
C LYS A 173 -3.37 -0.09 12.20
N MET A 174 -4.19 0.01 11.16
CA MET A 174 -4.09 1.12 10.20
C MET A 174 -4.36 2.46 10.87
N ASN A 175 -5.36 2.55 11.75
CA ASN A 175 -5.66 3.78 12.47
C ASN A 175 -4.58 4.15 13.49
N GLU A 176 -3.98 3.17 14.17
CA GLU A 176 -2.79 3.37 15.02
C GLU A 176 -1.66 4.02 14.20
N LEU A 177 -1.34 3.46 13.03
CA LEU A 177 -0.28 3.99 12.17
C LEU A 177 -0.60 5.39 11.62
N MET A 178 -1.83 5.63 11.13
CA MET A 178 -2.26 6.95 10.65
C MET A 178 -2.20 8.01 11.76
N ASN A 179 -2.52 7.63 13.01
CA ASN A 179 -2.43 8.52 14.17
C ASN A 179 -1.00 8.92 14.56
N LEU A 180 0.03 8.26 14.01
CA LEU A 180 1.42 8.70 14.13
C LEU A 180 1.75 9.91 13.22
N GLY A 181 0.77 10.42 12.48
CA GLY A 181 0.87 11.66 11.70
C GLY A 181 1.22 11.45 10.23
N ILE A 182 0.88 10.28 9.66
CA ILE A 182 0.97 10.02 8.22
C ILE A 182 -0.41 10.10 7.57
N GLU A 183 -0.50 10.86 6.48
CA GLU A 183 -1.68 10.89 5.62
C GLU A 183 -1.60 9.73 4.63
N VAL A 184 -2.58 8.82 4.67
CA VAL A 184 -2.68 7.68 3.76
C VAL A 184 -3.81 7.91 2.77
N ILE A 185 -3.48 7.91 1.49
CA ILE A 185 -4.43 8.08 0.38
C ILE A 185 -4.53 6.74 -0.36
N PHE A 186 -5.75 6.22 -0.52
CA PHE A 186 -5.98 4.95 -1.20
C PHE A 186 -6.41 5.18 -2.65
N VAL A 187 -5.71 4.55 -3.59
CA VAL A 187 -6.00 4.60 -5.02
C VAL A 187 -6.21 3.19 -5.55
N LYS A 188 -7.40 2.90 -6.04
CA LYS A 188 -7.71 1.65 -6.72
C LYS A 188 -7.02 1.59 -8.08
N VAL A 189 -6.35 0.48 -8.35
CA VAL A 189 -5.88 0.08 -9.67
C VAL A 189 -6.72 -1.10 -10.14
N ASP A 190 -7.05 -1.15 -11.42
CA ASP A 190 -7.74 -2.31 -11.97
C ASP A 190 -6.75 -3.47 -12.11
N SER A 191 -7.10 -4.63 -11.56
CA SER A 191 -6.27 -5.83 -11.61
C SER A 191 -6.02 -6.26 -13.06
N HIS A 192 -4.80 -6.68 -13.37
CA HIS A 192 -4.36 -7.17 -14.70
C HIS A 192 -4.56 -6.20 -15.86
N THR A 193 -4.50 -4.89 -15.60
CA THR A 193 -4.60 -3.85 -16.64
C THR A 193 -3.27 -3.39 -17.20
N GLY A 194 -2.15 -4.01 -16.78
CA GLY A 194 -0.82 -3.68 -17.28
C GLY A 194 -0.18 -2.47 -16.61
N ASP A 195 -0.67 -2.06 -15.43
CA ASP A 195 0.06 -1.12 -14.57
C ASP A 195 1.36 -1.76 -14.10
N LEU A 196 2.48 -1.26 -14.58
CA LEU A 196 3.80 -1.88 -14.40
C LEU A 196 4.10 -2.23 -12.93
N PHE A 197 3.80 -1.33 -12.00
CA PHE A 197 4.17 -1.51 -10.60
C PHE A 197 3.18 -2.43 -9.87
N ASN A 198 1.91 -2.42 -10.29
CA ASN A 198 0.94 -3.42 -9.86
C ASN A 198 1.33 -4.84 -10.33
N GLU A 199 1.67 -5.00 -11.61
CA GLU A 199 2.15 -6.29 -12.13
C GLU A 199 3.47 -6.71 -11.44
N LEU A 200 4.32 -5.75 -11.06
CA LEU A 200 5.58 -6.03 -10.38
C LEU A 200 5.33 -6.62 -8.99
N VAL A 201 4.37 -6.06 -8.24
CA VAL A 201 4.04 -6.58 -6.91
C VAL A 201 3.30 -7.94 -7.00
N ASP A 202 2.40 -8.14 -7.96
CA ASP A 202 1.72 -9.42 -8.21
C ASP A 202 2.71 -10.55 -8.50
N GLU A 203 3.70 -10.32 -9.39
CA GLU A 203 4.68 -11.35 -9.70
C GLU A 203 5.61 -11.67 -8.52
N LYS A 204 5.89 -10.69 -7.65
CA LYS A 204 6.61 -10.94 -6.39
C LYS A 204 5.78 -11.75 -5.41
N CYS A 205 4.48 -11.49 -5.31
CA CYS A 205 3.57 -12.31 -4.51
C CYS A 205 3.54 -13.75 -5.02
N LYS A 206 3.42 -13.95 -6.33
CA LYS A 206 3.45 -15.29 -6.95
C LYS A 206 4.78 -16.02 -6.73
N GLU A 207 5.91 -15.31 -6.83
CA GLU A 207 7.24 -15.86 -6.48
C GLU A 207 7.26 -16.41 -5.05
N LYS A 208 6.76 -15.63 -4.08
CA LYS A 208 6.75 -16.02 -2.66
C LYS A 208 5.73 -17.12 -2.34
N ALA A 209 4.59 -17.13 -3.01
CA ALA A 209 3.56 -18.14 -2.82
C ALA A 209 3.81 -19.44 -3.61
N GLU A 210 4.91 -19.54 -4.36
CA GLU A 210 5.22 -20.67 -5.23
C GLU A 210 4.12 -20.90 -6.29
N ILE A 211 3.56 -19.81 -6.82
CA ILE A 211 2.53 -19.80 -7.87
C ILE A 211 3.19 -19.53 -9.22
N GLN A 212 2.74 -20.21 -10.26
CA GLN A 212 3.23 -19.97 -11.62
C GLN A 212 2.85 -18.55 -12.10
N SER A 213 3.83 -17.80 -12.60
CA SER A 213 3.65 -16.45 -13.15
C SER A 213 3.66 -16.46 -14.68
N ASP A 214 2.96 -15.50 -15.28
CA ASP A 214 2.91 -15.25 -16.73
C ASP A 214 4.13 -14.50 -17.27
N ARG A 215 5.08 -14.15 -16.39
CA ARG A 215 6.29 -13.39 -16.67
C ARG A 215 6.04 -12.06 -17.38
N VAL A 216 5.02 -11.33 -16.91
CA VAL A 216 4.61 -10.02 -17.41
C VAL A 216 5.78 -9.04 -17.31
N ILE A 217 6.50 -9.02 -16.19
CA ILE A 217 7.63 -8.10 -15.99
C ILE A 217 8.79 -8.45 -16.91
N GLU A 218 9.15 -9.73 -17.05
CA GLU A 218 10.20 -10.15 -17.97
C GLU A 218 9.84 -9.80 -19.43
N LYS A 219 8.58 -9.97 -19.84
CA LYS A 219 8.10 -9.60 -21.17
C LYS A 219 8.15 -8.09 -21.40
N TRP A 220 7.73 -7.29 -20.41
CA TRP A 220 7.75 -5.83 -20.49
C TRP A 220 9.18 -5.29 -20.58
N LEU A 221 10.10 -5.83 -19.80
CA LEU A 221 11.52 -5.42 -19.77
C LEU A 221 12.27 -5.72 -21.08
N ARG A 222 11.78 -6.62 -21.95
CA ARG A 222 12.39 -6.84 -23.28
C ARG A 222 12.38 -5.60 -24.18
N LYS A 223 11.44 -4.68 -23.94
CA LYS A 223 11.22 -3.49 -24.79
C LYS A 223 11.40 -2.17 -24.05
N ASN A 224 11.50 -2.22 -22.72
CA ASN A 224 11.50 -1.04 -21.87
C ASN A 224 12.64 -1.12 -20.86
N THR A 225 12.78 -0.07 -20.05
CA THR A 225 13.75 -0.02 -18.97
C THR A 225 13.06 0.34 -17.66
N LEU A 226 13.45 -0.33 -16.57
CA LEU A 226 13.00 0.00 -15.22
C LEU A 226 14.14 0.64 -14.44
N LYS A 227 13.85 1.77 -13.78
CA LYS A 227 14.81 2.45 -12.90
C LYS A 227 14.64 1.97 -11.46
N VAL A 228 15.74 1.70 -10.78
CA VAL A 228 15.75 1.27 -9.38
C VAL A 228 16.82 2.03 -8.59
N SER A 229 16.57 2.29 -7.31
CA SER A 229 17.48 3.08 -6.46
C SER A 229 18.72 2.31 -6.00
N SER A 230 18.70 0.97 -6.06
CA SER A 230 19.79 0.16 -5.55
C SER A 230 19.97 -1.17 -6.29
N LYS A 231 21.18 -1.73 -6.19
CA LYS A 231 21.48 -3.07 -6.69
C LYS A 231 20.64 -4.16 -5.99
N TYR A 232 20.35 -3.99 -4.69
CA TYR A 232 19.49 -4.91 -3.96
C TYR A 232 18.11 -5.06 -4.63
N ILE A 233 17.48 -3.94 -4.98
CA ILE A 233 16.18 -3.94 -5.65
C ILE A 233 16.29 -4.60 -7.04
N LYS A 234 17.36 -4.28 -7.78
CA LYS A 234 17.64 -4.95 -9.07
C LYS A 234 17.69 -6.48 -8.90
N ASP A 235 18.43 -6.96 -7.91
CA ASP A 235 18.61 -8.39 -7.65
C ASP A 235 17.27 -9.05 -7.21
N GLU A 236 16.42 -8.35 -6.45
CA GLU A 236 15.07 -8.84 -6.10
C GLU A 236 14.14 -8.99 -7.32
N ILE A 237 14.23 -8.07 -8.28
CA ILE A 237 13.43 -8.10 -9.52
C ILE A 237 13.98 -9.17 -10.48
N LEU A 238 15.30 -9.40 -10.51
CA LEU A 238 15.90 -10.46 -11.31
C LEU A 238 15.45 -11.87 -10.92
N LYS A 239 14.92 -12.08 -9.71
CA LYS A 239 14.32 -13.37 -9.31
C LYS A 239 13.09 -13.73 -10.14
N ILE A 240 12.32 -12.73 -10.58
CA ILE A 240 11.12 -12.92 -11.41
C ILE A 240 11.37 -12.63 -12.89
N ALA A 241 12.43 -11.86 -13.22
CA ALA A 241 12.81 -11.50 -14.58
C ALA A 241 14.31 -11.74 -14.86
N PRO A 242 14.80 -12.99 -14.79
CA PRO A 242 16.23 -13.31 -14.77
C PRO A 242 17.00 -12.85 -16.01
N ASN A 243 16.36 -12.74 -17.17
CA ASN A 243 17.01 -12.34 -18.41
C ASN A 243 16.99 -10.82 -18.67
N SER A 244 16.53 -10.02 -17.70
CA SER A 244 16.26 -8.59 -17.91
C SER A 244 17.32 -7.66 -17.29
N GLY A 245 18.51 -8.19 -16.94
CA GLY A 245 19.54 -7.44 -16.21
C GLY A 245 20.02 -6.16 -16.89
N ASN A 246 20.06 -6.12 -18.23
CA ASN A 246 20.46 -4.93 -18.98
C ASN A 246 19.37 -3.85 -19.01
N ASN A 247 18.12 -4.24 -18.76
CA ASN A 247 16.95 -3.37 -18.81
C ASN A 247 16.57 -2.81 -17.43
N ILE A 248 17.21 -3.27 -16.36
CA ILE A 248 17.03 -2.73 -15.00
C ILE A 248 18.24 -1.83 -14.68
N ILE A 249 18.00 -0.52 -14.70
CA ILE A 249 19.01 0.51 -14.55
C ILE A 249 19.03 0.97 -13.09
N VAL A 250 20.16 0.75 -12.41
CA VAL A 250 20.39 1.31 -11.08
C VAL A 250 20.76 2.78 -11.25
N VAL A 251 19.89 3.67 -10.79
CA VAL A 251 20.11 5.11 -10.83
C VAL A 251 20.71 5.52 -9.48
N ASN A 252 22.05 5.57 -9.41
CA ASN A 252 22.74 5.99 -8.19
C ASN A 252 22.44 7.48 -7.91
N GLU A 253 21.70 7.71 -6.83
CA GLU A 253 21.46 8.94 -6.06
C GLU A 253 20.74 10.14 -6.70
N ILE A 254 19.56 10.42 -6.12
CA ILE A 254 19.17 11.72 -5.55
C ILE A 254 19.21 12.91 -6.53
N ASP A 255 18.02 13.40 -6.87
CA ASP A 255 17.80 14.79 -7.26
C ASP A 255 18.52 15.69 -6.24
N ASN A 256 19.61 16.34 -6.66
CA ASN A 256 20.50 17.22 -5.90
C ASN A 256 19.80 18.49 -5.36
N SER A 257 18.77 18.31 -4.54
CA SER A 257 18.06 19.40 -3.84
C SER A 257 18.07 19.28 -2.33
N PHE A 258 18.63 18.21 -1.75
CA PHE A 258 18.93 18.13 -0.32
C PHE A 258 20.32 17.52 -0.09
N LYS A 259 21.30 18.40 0.16
CA LYS A 259 22.56 18.01 0.81
C LYS A 259 22.28 17.89 2.31
N GLU A 260 22.01 16.68 2.80
CA GLU A 260 22.42 16.35 4.17
C GLU A 260 23.89 15.94 4.13
N ASN A 261 24.67 16.43 5.10
CA ASN A 261 26.12 16.27 5.11
C ASN A 261 26.46 14.79 5.36
N SER A 262 27.57 14.29 4.80
CA SER A 262 28.04 12.91 5.07
C SER A 262 28.20 12.61 6.57
N GLU A 263 28.46 13.63 7.38
CA GLU A 263 28.51 13.53 8.84
C GLU A 263 27.15 13.17 9.48
N ASP A 264 26.02 13.64 8.93
CA ASP A 264 24.68 13.35 9.47
C ASP A 264 24.31 11.88 9.25
N ILE A 265 24.68 11.33 8.09
CA ILE A 265 24.51 9.90 7.76
C ILE A 265 25.34 9.05 8.73
N PHE A 266 26.60 9.42 8.96
CA PHE A 266 27.48 8.67 9.87
C PHE A 266 27.01 8.72 11.32
N LYS A 267 26.54 9.89 11.77
CA LYS A 267 25.90 10.06 13.07
C LYS A 267 24.67 9.15 13.21
N HIS A 268 23.81 9.12 12.20
CA HIS A 268 22.63 8.25 12.18
C HIS A 268 23.00 6.77 12.26
N ILE A 269 23.99 6.32 11.49
CA ILE A 269 24.48 4.92 11.54
C ILE A 269 24.98 4.56 12.94
N LYS A 270 25.71 5.46 13.61
CA LYS A 270 26.21 5.29 14.99
C LYS A 270 25.06 5.20 15.99
N GLU A 271 24.10 6.12 15.93
CA GLU A 271 22.91 6.12 16.80
C GLU A 271 22.03 4.88 16.59
N LEU A 272 21.86 4.45 15.34
CA LEU A 272 21.09 3.27 15.00
C LEU A 272 21.75 2.00 15.50
N TYR A 273 23.09 1.93 15.53
CA TYR A 273 23.79 0.74 16.02
C TYR A 273 23.45 0.43 17.49
N ILE A 274 23.25 1.48 18.30
CA ILE A 274 22.85 1.36 19.72
C ILE A 274 21.42 0.82 19.85
N LYS A 275 20.52 1.22 18.94
CA LYS A 275 19.09 0.86 18.97
C LYS A 275 18.79 -0.48 18.30
N ASP A 276 19.44 -0.75 17.17
CA ASP A 276 19.29 -1.96 16.34
C ASP A 276 20.59 -2.23 15.55
N SER A 277 21.43 -3.08 16.14
CA SER A 277 22.73 -3.44 15.56
C SER A 277 22.62 -4.17 14.22
N ASN A 278 21.52 -4.86 13.92
CA ASN A 278 21.35 -5.59 12.66
C ASN A 278 21.01 -4.65 11.51
N LYS A 279 20.14 -3.67 11.77
CA LYS A 279 19.78 -2.65 10.78
C LYS A 279 20.96 -1.73 10.46
N SER A 280 21.74 -1.34 11.47
CA SER A 280 22.96 -0.55 11.27
C SER A 280 24.02 -1.32 10.48
N LYS A 281 24.24 -2.62 10.74
CA LYS A 281 25.14 -3.46 9.93
C LYS A 281 24.73 -3.53 8.45
N ASN A 282 23.43 -3.54 8.16
CA ASN A 282 22.96 -3.52 6.78
C ASN A 282 23.20 -2.17 6.10
N LEU A 283 23.03 -1.05 6.81
CA LEU A 283 23.40 0.27 6.28
C LEU A 283 24.90 0.36 5.96
N ILE A 284 25.76 -0.10 6.87
CA ILE A 284 27.22 -0.10 6.68
C ILE A 284 27.61 -0.96 5.46
N ARG A 285 26.95 -2.10 5.24
CA ARG A 285 27.20 -2.96 4.06
C ARG A 285 26.87 -2.27 2.73
N ASN A 286 25.90 -1.36 2.75
CA ASN A 286 25.42 -0.65 1.57
C ASN A 286 26.24 0.60 1.23
N LEU A 287 27.10 1.07 2.15
CA LEU A 287 28.06 2.13 1.85
C LEU A 287 29.05 1.69 0.76
N LYS A 288 29.44 2.61 -0.13
CA LYS A 288 30.56 2.42 -1.06
C LYS A 288 31.86 2.25 -0.26
N GLU A 289 32.88 1.65 -0.85
CA GLU A 289 34.17 1.47 -0.17
C GLU A 289 34.77 2.80 0.32
N GLU A 290 34.68 3.85 -0.50
CA GLU A 290 35.12 5.21 -0.12
C GLU A 290 34.31 5.81 1.05
N GLU A 291 33.02 5.47 1.16
CA GLU A 291 32.14 5.93 2.24
C GLU A 291 32.39 5.14 3.52
N LYS A 292 32.72 3.85 3.42
CA LYS A 292 33.15 3.03 4.57
C LYS A 292 34.45 3.55 5.14
N GLU A 293 35.42 3.90 4.30
CA GLU A 293 36.67 4.53 4.73
C GLU A 293 36.40 5.84 5.48
N LYS A 294 35.57 6.72 4.90
CA LYS A 294 35.15 7.97 5.56
C LYS A 294 34.38 7.74 6.86
N PHE A 295 33.54 6.71 6.93
CA PHE A 295 32.82 6.35 8.15
C PHE A 295 33.78 5.84 9.24
N ILE A 296 34.79 5.06 8.88
CA ILE A 296 35.84 4.62 9.81
C ILE A 296 36.61 5.84 10.35
N LEU A 297 37.01 6.77 9.49
CA LEU A 297 37.67 8.01 9.90
C LEU A 297 36.79 8.86 10.82
N TYR A 298 35.51 9.02 10.47
CA TYR A 298 34.52 9.70 11.30
C TYR A 298 34.41 9.09 12.70
N LEU A 299 34.38 7.75 12.81
CA LEU A 299 34.34 7.06 14.10
C LEU A 299 35.60 7.29 14.94
N LEU A 300 36.76 7.39 14.30
CA LEU A 300 38.04 7.67 14.98
C LEU A 300 38.14 9.13 15.45
N GLU A 301 37.54 10.06 14.71
CA GLU A 301 37.49 11.49 15.07
C GLU A 301 36.43 11.81 16.13
N ASN A 302 35.41 10.96 16.28
CA ASN A 302 34.25 11.17 17.15
C ASN A 302 34.05 10.06 18.19
N VAL A 303 35.14 9.56 18.80
CA VAL A 303 35.11 8.51 19.84
C VAL A 303 34.40 9.00 21.10
#